data_AF-A0A2N2GXU8-F1
#
_entry.id   AF-A0A2N2GXU8-F1
#
_cell.length_a   1.000
_cell.length_b   1.000
_cell.length_c   1.000
_cell.angle_alpha   90.00
_cell.angle_beta   90.00
_cell.angle_gamma   90.00
#
_symmetry.space_group_name_H-M   'P 1'
#
loop_
_entity.id
_entity.type
_entity.pdbx_description
1 polymer ?
#
loop_
_entity_poly.entity_id
_entity_poly.type
_entity_poly.pdbx_seq_one_letter_code
_entity_poly.pdbx_strand_id
1 'polypeptide(L)'
;MRIFLSLILLSMLFGLAACDTADTERDTPLKEVPPPVSQAAWVTAAEGGSVTLDDGARVDVPAGALTTDATVILERVTCDGYLRHPDFAGCLYEVRTEGGAMLTGRYTLTLPGPAGELAGDGAEAQGGSCVLGDGAEGWRCQGDSAATDGGRVTATASRFGAFSHQRPLLGGGRAPTLVGDLPFSACEGDLLGEWELVFVVSAYDMFDLETWSAGLEFDGCEPFHFLEVFTVEHHERIIVSESLQPGMKYDFEYHHDDDIHRFRYIMPACLTMHELTCEWGCEMTDGVCRCVHQVLQSNGSGGDYLIEDVEGGLHRGSLATPTLQTCVLGDTLAWFDETPAGPVLKVFRRK
;
A
#
# COMPACT_ATOMS: atom_id res chain seq x y z
N MET A 1 -0.63 59.57 24.01
CA MET A 1 -0.68 60.19 25.35
C MET A 1 -1.90 59.62 26.07
N ARG A 2 -1.84 58.47 26.75
CA ARG A 2 -1.39 58.13 28.12
C ARG A 2 -1.18 56.59 28.13
N ILE A 3 -0.01 55.97 28.35
CA ILE A 3 0.84 55.73 29.54
C ILE A 3 0.14 55.00 30.73
N PHE A 4 0.41 53.69 30.82
CA PHE A 4 0.76 52.77 31.94
C PHE A 4 0.30 53.02 33.41
N LEU A 5 -0.12 51.94 34.09
CA LEU A 5 0.35 51.39 35.41
C LEU A 5 -0.50 50.12 35.74
N SER A 6 0.02 48.89 35.90
CA SER A 6 0.77 48.29 37.05
C SER A 6 -0.07 48.26 38.35
N LEU A 7 -0.16 47.25 39.23
CA LEU A 7 0.50 45.97 39.49
C LEU A 7 -0.23 45.32 40.72
N ILE A 8 -0.15 43.98 40.89
CA ILE A 8 -0.08 43.21 42.15
C ILE A 8 -1.22 43.27 43.19
N LEU A 9 -1.78 42.09 43.48
CA LEU A 9 -1.89 41.60 44.86
C LEU A 9 -1.41 40.15 44.94
N LEU A 10 -0.34 39.96 45.72
CA LEU A 10 0.33 38.71 46.03
C LEU A 10 0.11 38.44 47.53
N SER A 11 -0.32 37.24 47.90
CA SER A 11 0.00 36.55 49.17
C SER A 11 -0.70 35.19 49.16
N MET A 12 -0.02 34.11 48.77
CA MET A 12 0.81 33.26 49.64
C MET A 12 0.09 32.81 50.91
N LEU A 13 -0.37 31.56 50.88
CA LEU A 13 -0.40 30.68 52.04
C LEU A 13 0.25 29.35 51.63
N PHE A 14 1.50 29.20 52.05
CA PHE A 14 2.25 27.95 52.04
C PHE A 14 1.69 27.00 53.11
N GLY A 15 1.54 25.73 52.75
CA GLY A 15 1.17 24.66 53.66
C GLY A 15 1.42 23.30 53.02
N LEU A 16 2.64 22.79 53.19
CA LEU A 16 3.17 21.48 52.81
C LEU A 16 2.16 20.31 52.90
N ALA A 17 1.92 19.64 51.78
CA ALA A 17 1.65 18.20 51.73
C ALA A 17 2.10 17.67 50.35
N ALA A 18 3.14 16.83 50.39
CA ALA A 18 3.60 15.88 49.38
C ALA A 18 3.39 16.22 47.89
N CYS A 19 4.50 16.45 47.19
CA CYS A 19 4.62 16.01 45.81
C CYS A 19 4.38 14.50 45.79
N ASP A 20 3.18 14.09 45.39
CA ASP A 20 2.95 12.74 44.87
C ASP A 20 3.25 12.83 43.37
N THR A 21 4.54 12.92 43.06
CA THR A 21 5.05 12.49 41.76
C THR A 21 4.73 11.01 41.66
N ALA A 22 3.57 10.68 41.11
CA ALA A 22 3.35 9.38 40.51
C ALA A 22 4.18 9.32 39.22
N ASP A 23 5.50 9.35 39.38
CA ASP A 23 6.44 8.59 38.56
C ASP A 23 6.05 7.13 38.77
N THR A 24 4.99 6.70 38.09
CA THR A 24 4.94 5.31 37.68
C THR A 24 5.80 5.25 36.43
N GLU A 25 7.12 5.31 36.63
CA GLU A 25 8.03 4.53 35.82
C GLU A 25 7.41 3.13 35.77
N ARG A 26 6.67 2.84 34.70
CA ARG A 26 6.62 1.48 34.21
C ARG A 26 8.03 1.18 33.73
N ASP A 27 8.88 0.90 34.71
CA ASP A 27 10.01 0.00 34.60
C ASP A 27 9.41 -1.38 34.31
N THR A 28 8.77 -1.48 33.15
CA THR A 28 8.51 -2.74 32.50
C THR A 28 9.92 -3.23 32.22
N PRO A 29 10.40 -4.31 32.85
CA PRO A 29 11.73 -4.81 32.57
C PRO A 29 11.82 -4.93 31.05
N LEU A 30 12.85 -4.30 30.46
CA LEU A 30 13.14 -4.44 29.03
C LEU A 30 13.00 -5.93 28.73
N LYS A 31 11.96 -6.28 27.97
CA LYS A 31 11.63 -7.67 27.69
C LYS A 31 12.89 -8.26 27.07
N GLU A 32 13.44 -9.26 27.74
CA GLU A 32 14.71 -9.85 27.35
C GLU A 32 14.55 -10.39 25.94
N VAL A 33 15.30 -9.84 24.99
CA VAL A 33 15.20 -10.21 23.58
C VAL A 33 15.60 -11.69 23.48
N PRO A 34 14.71 -12.60 23.05
CA PRO A 34 15.07 -13.99 22.91
C PRO A 34 16.25 -14.12 21.94
N PRO A 35 17.19 -15.04 22.19
CA PRO A 35 18.34 -15.23 21.31
C PRO A 35 17.89 -15.61 19.90
N PRO A 36 18.66 -15.23 18.85
CA PRO A 36 18.31 -15.58 17.48
C PRO A 36 18.26 -17.09 17.30
N VAL A 37 17.29 -17.56 16.51
CA VAL A 37 17.12 -18.98 16.20
C VAL A 37 17.39 -19.17 14.71
N SER A 38 18.37 -20.01 14.37
CA SER A 38 18.88 -20.15 13.01
C SER A 38 18.81 -21.61 12.56
N GLN A 39 18.40 -21.85 11.32
CA GLN A 39 18.46 -23.15 10.65
C GLN A 39 19.09 -22.97 9.27
N ALA A 40 19.79 -24.00 8.81
CA ALA A 40 20.48 -23.99 7.54
C ALA A 40 20.24 -25.31 6.80
N ALA A 41 20.07 -25.23 5.48
CA ALA A 41 20.03 -26.40 4.63
C ALA A 41 20.92 -26.21 3.40
N TRP A 42 21.53 -27.31 2.96
CA TRP A 42 22.17 -27.36 1.65
C TRP A 42 21.09 -27.40 0.56
N VAL A 43 21.15 -26.47 -0.38
CA VAL A 43 20.19 -26.31 -1.47
C VAL A 43 20.97 -26.37 -2.78
N THR A 44 20.60 -27.28 -3.67
CA THR A 44 21.23 -27.39 -4.98
C THR A 44 20.53 -26.46 -5.97
N ALA A 45 21.28 -25.89 -6.91
CA ALA A 45 20.72 -25.06 -7.97
C ALA A 45 19.78 -25.87 -8.87
N ALA A 46 20.06 -27.16 -9.06
CA ALA A 46 19.29 -28.03 -9.96
C ALA A 46 17.96 -28.52 -9.36
N GLU A 47 17.92 -28.82 -8.07
CA GLU A 47 16.75 -29.46 -7.43
C GLU A 47 15.97 -28.51 -6.53
N GLY A 48 16.60 -27.41 -6.08
CA GLY A 48 16.04 -26.55 -5.06
C GLY A 48 16.13 -27.17 -3.67
N GLY A 49 15.30 -26.68 -2.74
CA GLY A 49 15.32 -27.12 -1.35
C GLY A 49 14.52 -26.21 -0.44
N SER A 50 14.47 -26.54 0.85
CA SER A 50 13.71 -25.79 1.83
C SER A 50 14.39 -25.73 3.20
N VAL A 51 14.23 -24.61 3.89
CA VAL A 51 14.67 -24.40 5.28
C VAL A 51 13.45 -24.06 6.12
N THR A 52 13.30 -24.63 7.32
CA THR A 52 12.15 -24.38 8.20
C THR A 52 12.62 -24.21 9.65
N LEU A 53 12.06 -23.22 10.33
CA LEU A 53 12.23 -23.00 11.77
C LEU A 53 11.09 -23.64 12.57
N ASP A 54 11.31 -23.87 13.87
CA ASP A 54 10.34 -24.51 14.76
C ASP A 54 9.03 -23.72 14.95
N ASP A 55 9.05 -22.41 14.69
CA ASP A 55 7.86 -21.56 14.71
C ASP A 55 7.04 -21.61 13.40
N GLY A 56 7.50 -22.39 12.44
CA GLY A 56 6.86 -22.55 11.14
C GLY A 56 7.27 -21.51 10.09
N ALA A 57 8.23 -20.61 10.38
CA ALA A 57 8.84 -19.81 9.34
C ALA A 57 9.60 -20.72 8.37
N ARG A 58 9.44 -20.49 7.07
CA ARG A 58 9.95 -21.40 6.03
C ARG A 58 10.37 -20.64 4.79
N VAL A 59 11.47 -21.10 4.19
CA VAL A 59 11.94 -20.68 2.86
C VAL A 59 11.93 -21.88 1.94
N ASP A 60 11.29 -21.76 0.79
CA ASP A 60 11.27 -22.74 -0.29
C ASP A 60 11.94 -22.17 -1.53
N VAL A 61 13.09 -22.73 -1.89
CA VAL A 61 13.87 -22.35 -3.06
C VAL A 61 13.56 -23.35 -4.18
N PRO A 62 12.91 -22.95 -5.28
CA PRO A 62 12.61 -23.88 -6.37
C PRO A 62 13.86 -24.20 -7.19
N ALA A 63 13.80 -25.31 -7.94
CA ALA A 63 14.81 -25.66 -8.93
C ALA A 63 15.09 -24.49 -9.90
N GLY A 64 16.37 -24.21 -10.15
CA GLY A 64 16.83 -23.13 -11.04
C GLY A 64 16.79 -21.72 -10.44
N ALA A 65 16.37 -21.56 -9.18
CA ALA A 65 16.35 -20.24 -8.54
C ALA A 65 17.73 -19.78 -8.06
N LEU A 66 18.71 -20.68 -7.91
CA LEU A 66 20.09 -20.35 -7.56
C LEU A 66 21.01 -20.49 -8.76
N THR A 67 22.02 -19.63 -8.82
CA THR A 67 23.13 -19.71 -9.80
C THR A 67 24.08 -20.89 -9.55
N THR A 68 24.23 -21.31 -8.30
CA THR A 68 25.09 -22.42 -7.88
C THR A 68 24.53 -23.01 -6.58
N ASP A 69 24.93 -24.24 -6.26
CA ASP A 69 24.63 -24.88 -4.98
C ASP A 69 25.15 -24.03 -3.82
N ALA A 70 24.37 -23.94 -2.75
CA ALA A 70 24.71 -23.11 -1.58
C ALA A 70 24.02 -23.59 -0.31
N THR A 71 24.54 -23.13 0.82
CA THR A 71 23.84 -23.25 2.10
C THR A 71 22.88 -22.07 2.25
N VAL A 72 21.58 -22.33 2.29
CA VAL A 72 20.57 -21.32 2.60
C VAL A 72 20.31 -21.35 4.10
N ILE A 73 20.32 -20.17 4.71
CA ILE A 73 20.15 -19.98 6.15
C ILE A 73 18.90 -19.12 6.35
N LEU A 74 17.98 -19.60 7.17
CA LEU A 74 16.84 -18.85 7.66
C LEU A 74 17.06 -18.63 9.16
N GLU A 75 17.03 -17.37 9.57
CA GLU A 75 17.25 -16.97 10.95
C GLU A 75 16.12 -16.09 11.44
N ARG A 76 15.57 -16.40 12.60
CA ARG A 76 14.71 -15.48 13.35
C ARG A 76 15.59 -14.65 14.26
N VAL A 77 15.80 -13.40 13.87
CA VAL A 77 16.73 -12.48 14.53
C VAL A 77 16.18 -12.04 15.89
N THR A 78 14.90 -11.66 15.93
CA THR A 78 14.25 -11.17 17.14
C THR A 78 12.73 -11.16 17.00
N CYS A 79 12.04 -11.49 18.10
CA CYS A 79 10.62 -11.31 18.28
C CYS A 79 10.47 -10.39 19.47
N ASP A 80 10.18 -9.10 19.27
CA ASP A 80 9.78 -8.10 20.30
C ASP A 80 10.29 -6.71 19.90
N GLY A 81 9.51 -6.01 19.08
CA GLY A 81 9.61 -4.55 18.93
C GLY A 81 10.98 -4.00 18.52
N TYR A 82 11.84 -4.77 17.86
CA TYR A 82 13.10 -4.26 17.30
C TYR A 82 12.84 -3.08 16.36
N LEU A 83 11.77 -3.20 15.57
CA LEU A 83 11.11 -2.09 14.93
C LEU A 83 9.95 -1.71 15.86
N ARG A 84 10.17 -0.77 16.79
CA ARG A 84 9.11 -0.17 17.64
C ARG A 84 8.14 0.69 16.82
N HIS A 85 7.94 0.33 15.56
CA HIS A 85 7.10 1.04 14.64
C HIS A 85 5.74 0.32 14.63
N PRO A 86 4.63 1.07 14.79
CA PRO A 86 3.29 0.51 14.98
C PRO A 86 2.85 -0.46 13.87
N ASP A 87 3.47 -0.32 12.69
CA ASP A 87 3.17 -1.09 11.48
C ASP A 87 3.82 -2.48 11.44
N PHE A 88 4.73 -2.81 12.35
CA PHE A 88 5.35 -4.15 12.38
C PHE A 88 4.65 -5.05 13.40
N ALA A 89 4.33 -6.26 12.96
CA ALA A 89 3.83 -7.34 13.81
C ALA A 89 4.77 -8.55 13.72
N GLY A 90 4.85 -9.31 14.81
CA GLY A 90 5.62 -10.54 14.85
C GLY A 90 7.14 -10.35 14.95
N CYS A 91 7.89 -11.22 14.28
CA CYS A 91 9.34 -11.33 14.38
C CYS A 91 10.05 -10.85 13.12
N LEU A 92 11.29 -10.43 13.29
CA LEU A 92 12.24 -10.19 12.21
C LEU A 92 12.93 -11.50 11.83
N TYR A 93 12.88 -11.82 10.53
CA TYR A 93 13.57 -12.95 9.94
C TYR A 93 14.63 -12.47 8.96
N GLU A 94 15.70 -13.22 8.80
CA GLU A 94 16.75 -12.98 7.81
C GLU A 94 16.97 -14.25 7.00
N VAL A 95 16.95 -14.10 5.68
CA VAL A 95 17.32 -15.16 4.74
C VAL A 95 18.66 -14.78 4.13
N ARG A 96 19.66 -15.64 4.32
CA ARG A 96 21.02 -15.44 3.82
C ARG A 96 21.56 -16.71 3.16
N THR A 97 22.66 -16.55 2.44
CA THR A 97 23.31 -17.63 1.70
C THR A 97 24.80 -17.65 1.97
N GLU A 98 25.38 -18.83 2.08
CA GLU A 98 26.82 -19.05 2.10
C GLU A 98 27.26 -19.81 0.83
N GLY A 99 28.44 -19.46 0.32
CA GLY A 99 28.98 -20.04 -0.93
C GLY A 99 28.83 -19.15 -2.17
N GLY A 100 28.35 -17.92 -2.00
CA GLY A 100 28.34 -16.91 -3.07
C GLY A 100 27.25 -17.09 -4.13
N ALA A 101 26.26 -17.96 -3.89
CA ALA A 101 25.13 -18.10 -4.79
C ALA A 101 24.30 -16.81 -4.87
N MET A 102 24.02 -16.38 -6.08
CA MET A 102 23.01 -15.38 -6.40
C MET A 102 21.68 -16.04 -6.79
N LEU A 103 20.58 -15.31 -6.62
CA LEU A 103 19.26 -15.72 -7.08
C LEU A 103 19.07 -15.36 -8.55
N THR A 104 18.70 -16.35 -9.37
CA THR A 104 18.23 -16.19 -10.76
C THR A 104 16.70 -16.23 -10.87
N GLY A 105 16.04 -16.72 -9.81
CA GLY A 105 14.60 -16.80 -9.69
C GLY A 105 14.11 -16.28 -8.34
N ARG A 106 12.84 -16.52 -8.04
CA ARG A 106 12.21 -16.14 -6.77
C ARG A 106 12.08 -17.37 -5.87
N TYR A 107 12.31 -17.19 -4.57
CA TYR A 107 11.98 -18.20 -3.55
C TYR A 107 10.69 -17.78 -2.84
N THR A 108 9.98 -18.74 -2.25
CA THR A 108 8.81 -18.49 -1.43
C THR A 108 9.22 -18.42 0.03
N LEU A 109 8.77 -17.36 0.71
CA LEU A 109 8.91 -17.17 2.15
C LEU A 109 7.54 -17.34 2.80
N THR A 110 7.46 -18.16 3.83
CA THR A 110 6.29 -18.31 4.70
C THR A 110 6.67 -17.83 6.09
N LEU A 111 5.97 -16.84 6.63
CA LEU A 111 6.17 -16.35 7.98
C LEU A 111 4.96 -16.68 8.86
N PRO A 112 5.15 -17.07 10.14
CA PRO A 112 4.04 -17.16 11.07
C PRO A 112 3.48 -15.76 11.31
N GLY A 113 2.17 -15.62 11.23
CA GLY A 113 1.51 -14.37 11.59
C GLY A 113 1.46 -14.16 13.10
N PRO A 114 1.12 -12.94 13.54
CA PRO A 114 0.98 -12.62 14.95
C PRO A 114 -0.03 -13.55 15.62
N ALA A 115 0.42 -14.25 16.66
CA ALA A 115 -0.41 -15.20 17.40
C ALA A 115 -1.67 -14.50 17.93
N GLY A 116 -2.84 -14.97 17.47
CA GLY A 116 -4.15 -14.48 17.92
C GLY A 116 -4.78 -13.34 17.11
N GLU A 117 -4.05 -12.70 16.18
CA GLU A 117 -4.60 -11.61 15.34
C GLU A 117 -5.18 -12.09 14.01
N LEU A 118 -4.68 -13.21 13.45
CA LEU A 118 -5.18 -13.80 12.19
C LEU A 118 -6.20 -14.94 12.38
N ALA A 119 -6.51 -15.30 13.64
CA ALA A 119 -7.39 -16.42 13.99
C ALA A 119 -8.83 -15.99 14.33
N GLY A 120 -9.23 -14.76 13.97
CA GLY A 120 -10.64 -14.37 13.99
C GLY A 120 -11.40 -15.12 12.92
N ASP A 121 -12.49 -15.79 13.29
CA ASP A 121 -13.40 -16.48 12.37
C ASP A 121 -14.00 -15.49 11.35
N GLY A 122 -13.33 -15.28 10.23
CA GLY A 122 -13.83 -14.44 9.15
C GLY A 122 -12.74 -14.02 8.18
N ALA A 123 -13.02 -14.18 6.88
CA ALA A 123 -12.16 -13.77 5.77
C ALA A 123 -11.82 -12.26 5.74
N GLU A 124 -12.32 -11.46 6.68
CA GLU A 124 -12.07 -10.02 6.79
C GLU A 124 -10.73 -9.65 7.45
N ALA A 125 -10.08 -10.56 8.19
CA ALA A 125 -8.71 -10.32 8.69
C ALA A 125 -7.65 -10.36 7.57
N GLN A 126 -8.03 -10.66 6.33
CA GLN A 126 -7.13 -10.85 5.19
C GLN A 126 -6.74 -9.52 4.50
N GLY A 127 -7.43 -8.40 4.76
CA GLY A 127 -7.33 -7.16 3.98
C GLY A 127 -6.05 -6.31 4.13
N GLY A 128 -5.05 -6.71 4.93
CA GLY A 128 -3.88 -5.85 5.18
C GLY A 128 -2.62 -6.57 5.67
N SER A 129 -2.56 -7.89 5.52
CA SER A 129 -1.43 -8.68 5.99
C SER A 129 -0.34 -8.75 4.92
N CYS A 130 0.81 -8.11 5.17
CA CYS A 130 1.92 -8.10 4.23
C CYS A 130 3.23 -8.63 4.81
N VAL A 131 4.04 -9.31 3.99
CA VAL A 131 5.46 -9.54 4.28
C VAL A 131 6.25 -8.30 3.85
N LEU A 132 6.85 -7.59 4.80
CA LEU A 132 7.79 -6.52 4.55
C LEU A 132 9.18 -7.11 4.30
N GLY A 133 9.82 -6.73 3.20
CA GLY A 133 11.21 -7.08 2.90
C GLY A 133 12.09 -5.84 2.94
N ASP A 134 13.23 -5.92 3.62
CA ASP A 134 14.23 -4.87 3.66
C ASP A 134 14.98 -4.78 2.34
N GLY A 135 15.33 -3.56 1.94
CA GLY A 135 15.97 -3.23 0.68
C GLY A 135 16.85 -2.01 0.77
N ALA A 136 17.53 -1.69 -0.33
CA ALA A 136 18.37 -0.48 -0.43
C ALA A 136 17.60 0.82 -0.10
N GLU A 137 16.28 0.80 -0.24
CA GLU A 137 15.38 1.94 -0.07
C GLU A 137 14.44 1.76 1.12
N GLY A 138 14.75 0.80 2.01
CA GLY A 138 13.97 0.49 3.21
C GLY A 138 12.99 -0.66 3.05
N TRP A 139 12.12 -0.78 4.05
CA TRP A 139 11.14 -1.86 4.24
C TRP A 139 9.94 -1.72 3.30
N ARG A 140 9.62 -2.79 2.55
CA ARG A 140 8.54 -2.76 1.55
C ARG A 140 7.68 -4.01 1.52
N CYS A 141 6.40 -3.81 1.30
CA CYS A 141 5.44 -4.89 1.15
C CYS A 141 5.74 -5.74 -0.09
N GLN A 142 5.81 -7.06 0.06
CA GLN A 142 5.89 -7.98 -1.08
C GLN A 142 4.52 -8.11 -1.73
N GLY A 143 4.44 -7.87 -3.04
CA GLY A 143 3.16 -7.67 -3.71
C GLY A 143 2.31 -8.90 -3.93
N ASP A 144 2.92 -10.07 -3.78
CA ASP A 144 2.27 -11.36 -3.81
C ASP A 144 2.06 -11.93 -2.40
N SER A 145 2.10 -11.08 -1.37
CA SER A 145 1.78 -11.47 -0.01
C SER A 145 0.35 -12.01 0.06
N ALA A 146 0.21 -13.22 0.59
CA ALA A 146 -1.07 -13.89 0.78
C ALA A 146 -1.12 -14.53 2.16
N ALA A 147 -2.22 -14.34 2.88
CA ALA A 147 -2.49 -15.09 4.09
C ALA A 147 -2.86 -16.54 3.73
N THR A 148 -2.45 -17.50 4.55
CA THR A 148 -2.81 -18.92 4.41
C THR A 148 -3.71 -19.38 5.54
N ASP A 149 -4.50 -20.43 5.29
CA ASP A 149 -5.22 -21.16 6.32
C ASP A 149 -4.24 -21.61 7.42
N GLY A 150 -4.43 -21.11 8.64
CA GLY A 150 -3.50 -21.35 9.76
C GLY A 150 -2.69 -20.13 10.19
N GLY A 151 -3.04 -18.92 9.74
CA GLY A 151 -2.49 -17.68 10.28
C GLY A 151 -1.02 -17.47 9.92
N ARG A 152 -0.62 -17.90 8.73
CA ARG A 152 0.70 -17.60 8.15
C ARG A 152 0.55 -16.68 6.96
N VAL A 153 1.65 -16.10 6.53
CA VAL A 153 1.70 -15.21 5.38
C VAL A 153 2.81 -15.67 4.47
N THR A 154 2.47 -15.89 3.21
CA THR A 154 3.41 -16.29 2.17
C THR A 154 3.67 -15.14 1.22
N ALA A 155 4.90 -14.96 0.79
CA ALA A 155 5.27 -14.05 -0.30
C ALA A 155 6.46 -14.63 -1.07
N THR A 156 6.79 -14.06 -2.23
CA THR A 156 8.04 -14.43 -2.92
C THR A 156 9.06 -13.31 -2.90
N ALA A 157 10.34 -13.66 -2.88
CA ALA A 157 11.44 -12.70 -2.90
C ALA A 157 12.49 -13.08 -3.95
N SER A 158 13.03 -12.06 -4.63
CA SER A 158 14.11 -12.18 -5.62
C SER A 158 15.50 -11.86 -5.05
N ARG A 159 15.58 -11.51 -3.76
CA ARG A 159 16.83 -11.23 -3.04
C ARG A 159 16.82 -11.88 -1.67
N PHE A 160 18.00 -12.24 -1.20
CA PHE A 160 18.25 -12.52 0.21
C PHE A 160 18.17 -11.21 1.00
N GLY A 161 17.76 -11.26 2.26
CA GLY A 161 17.54 -10.06 3.07
C GLY A 161 16.71 -10.31 4.32
N ALA A 162 16.31 -9.22 4.96
CA ALA A 162 15.50 -9.24 6.15
C ALA A 162 14.01 -9.09 5.84
N PHE A 163 13.16 -9.78 6.60
CA PHE A 163 11.72 -9.86 6.40
C PHE A 163 10.96 -9.77 7.71
N SER A 164 9.81 -9.12 7.71
CA SER A 164 8.93 -9.02 8.87
C SER A 164 7.48 -9.01 8.41
N HIS A 165 6.55 -9.23 9.32
CA HIS A 165 5.13 -9.10 9.03
C HIS A 165 4.64 -7.68 9.32
N GLN A 166 3.80 -7.14 8.44
CA GLN A 166 3.10 -5.88 8.67
C GLN A 166 1.85 -6.16 9.51
N ARG A 167 1.67 -5.41 10.59
CA ARG A 167 0.42 -5.45 11.36
C ARG A 167 -0.75 -5.09 10.44
N PRO A 168 -1.85 -5.86 10.44
CA PRO A 168 -3.05 -5.46 9.72
C PRO A 168 -3.47 -4.08 10.20
N LEU A 169 -3.70 -3.14 9.27
CA LEU A 169 -4.20 -1.82 9.62
C LEU A 169 -5.59 -1.99 10.25
N LEU A 170 -5.69 -1.75 11.55
CA LEU A 170 -6.95 -1.74 12.27
C LEU A 170 -7.86 -0.67 11.63
N GLY A 171 -8.96 -1.09 11.00
CA GLY A 171 -9.91 -0.19 10.34
C GLY A 171 -9.87 -0.16 8.82
N GLY A 172 -9.38 -1.21 8.15
CA GLY A 172 -9.49 -1.33 6.69
C GLY A 172 -8.57 -0.39 5.90
N GLY A 173 -7.57 0.19 6.57
CA GLY A 173 -6.52 0.96 5.89
C GLY A 173 -5.77 0.09 4.89
N ARG A 174 -5.52 0.63 3.70
CA ARG A 174 -4.83 -0.07 2.61
C ARG A 174 -3.34 -0.18 2.91
N ALA A 175 -2.75 -1.34 2.62
CA ALA A 175 -1.30 -1.48 2.57
C ALA A 175 -0.71 -0.51 1.52
N PRO A 176 0.49 0.06 1.73
CA PRO A 176 1.12 0.97 0.78
C PRO A 176 1.22 0.34 -0.61
N THR A 177 0.84 1.11 -1.63
CA THR A 177 0.69 0.66 -3.02
C THR A 177 2.06 0.34 -3.64
N LEU A 178 2.21 -0.93 -4.03
CA LEU A 178 3.37 -1.64 -4.62
C LEU A 178 4.25 -0.92 -5.66
N VAL A 179 3.82 0.21 -6.18
CA VAL A 179 4.42 0.84 -7.37
C VAL A 179 4.83 2.29 -7.10
N GLY A 180 4.22 2.96 -6.11
CA GLY A 180 4.52 4.36 -5.79
C GLY A 180 5.93 4.56 -5.22
N ASP A 181 6.51 3.53 -4.60
CA ASP A 181 7.80 3.64 -3.93
C ASP A 181 8.99 3.26 -4.82
N LEU A 182 8.78 2.63 -5.99
CA LEU A 182 9.90 2.15 -6.83
C LEU A 182 10.65 3.35 -7.42
N PRO A 183 12.00 3.34 -7.46
CA PRO A 183 12.80 4.38 -8.08
C PRO A 183 12.54 4.32 -9.58
N PHE A 184 11.63 5.16 -10.06
CA PHE A 184 11.37 5.27 -11.46
C PHE A 184 12.50 6.10 -12.09
N SER A 185 13.47 5.41 -12.69
CA SER A 185 14.50 6.10 -13.46
C SER A 185 13.87 6.56 -14.78
N ALA A 186 13.86 7.87 -15.02
CA ALA A 186 13.50 8.41 -16.32
C ALA A 186 14.35 7.73 -17.41
N CYS A 187 13.69 7.28 -18.47
CA CYS A 187 14.37 6.70 -19.63
C CYS A 187 14.10 7.55 -20.86
N GLU A 188 15.09 7.64 -21.74
CA GLU A 188 15.01 8.50 -22.92
C GLU A 188 14.06 7.92 -23.96
N GLY A 189 13.23 8.77 -24.57
CA GLY A 189 12.45 8.43 -25.75
C GLY A 189 11.49 9.54 -26.17
N ASP A 190 10.88 9.38 -27.35
CA ASP A 190 10.03 10.40 -27.95
C ASP A 190 8.61 10.39 -27.37
N LEU A 191 8.27 11.44 -26.61
CA LEU A 191 6.95 11.60 -26.00
C LEU A 191 5.86 11.99 -27.01
N LEU A 192 6.21 12.48 -28.20
CA LEU A 192 5.24 12.98 -29.16
C LEU A 192 4.30 11.87 -29.65
N GLY A 193 3.00 12.16 -29.69
CA GLY A 193 1.98 11.25 -30.21
C GLY A 193 0.72 11.18 -29.36
N GLU A 194 -0.18 10.31 -29.79
CA GLU A 194 -1.39 9.93 -29.05
C GLU A 194 -1.12 8.63 -28.28
N TRP A 195 -1.47 8.63 -27.00
CA TRP A 195 -1.24 7.54 -26.08
C TRP A 195 -2.54 7.16 -25.36
N GLU A 196 -2.80 5.88 -25.23
CA GLU A 196 -3.97 5.30 -24.57
C GLU A 196 -3.57 4.56 -23.31
N LEU A 197 -4.28 4.80 -22.21
CA LEU A 197 -3.98 4.20 -20.92
C LEU A 197 -4.17 2.68 -20.98
N VAL A 198 -3.14 1.96 -20.55
CA VAL A 198 -3.15 0.50 -20.41
C VAL A 198 -3.44 0.11 -18.96
N PHE A 199 -2.79 0.77 -18.02
CA PHE A 199 -3.07 0.61 -16.60
C PHE A 199 -2.60 1.81 -15.79
N VAL A 200 -3.19 1.99 -14.62
CA VAL A 200 -2.84 3.02 -13.63
C VAL A 200 -2.65 2.37 -12.27
N VAL A 201 -1.66 2.85 -11.52
CA VAL A 201 -1.44 2.50 -10.13
C VAL A 201 -1.41 3.78 -9.32
N SER A 202 -2.34 3.87 -8.37
CA SER A 202 -2.62 5.09 -7.64
C SER A 202 -3.31 4.78 -6.30
N ALA A 203 -3.31 5.74 -5.38
CA ALA A 203 -4.28 5.74 -4.28
C ALA A 203 -5.71 5.81 -4.85
N TYR A 204 -6.67 5.22 -4.13
CA TYR A 204 -8.07 5.23 -4.56
C TYR A 204 -8.65 6.63 -4.66
N ASP A 205 -8.29 7.48 -3.70
CA ASP A 205 -8.79 8.84 -3.55
C ASP A 205 -8.41 9.74 -4.75
N MET A 206 -7.47 9.31 -5.58
CA MET A 206 -7.08 10.01 -6.81
C MET A 206 -8.09 9.92 -7.94
N PHE A 207 -9.06 8.99 -7.88
CA PHE A 207 -10.11 8.89 -8.89
C PHE A 207 -11.29 9.84 -8.61
N ASP A 208 -11.16 10.75 -7.63
CA ASP A 208 -12.22 11.71 -7.21
C ASP A 208 -13.57 11.02 -6.98
N LEU A 209 -13.54 9.74 -6.60
CA LEU A 209 -14.73 8.99 -6.24
C LEU A 209 -15.12 9.48 -4.87
N GLU A 210 -16.12 10.37 -4.81
CA GLU A 210 -16.77 10.70 -3.56
C GLU A 210 -17.11 9.40 -2.84
N THR A 211 -16.35 9.05 -1.81
CA THR A 211 -16.68 7.95 -0.91
C THR A 211 -17.88 8.43 -0.11
N TRP A 212 -19.07 8.27 -0.70
CA TRP A 212 -20.30 8.53 -0.01
C TRP A 212 -20.43 7.46 1.07
N SER A 213 -20.37 7.85 2.34
CA SER A 213 -20.88 6.99 3.41
C SER A 213 -22.35 6.76 3.11
N ALA A 214 -22.78 5.50 3.05
CA ALA A 214 -24.20 5.18 3.04
C ALA A 214 -24.89 6.13 4.02
N GLY A 215 -25.88 6.89 3.56
CA GLY A 215 -26.42 7.99 4.35
C GLY A 215 -26.74 7.51 5.77
N LEU A 216 -26.87 8.44 6.72
CA LEU A 216 -27.23 8.19 8.13
C LEU A 216 -28.37 7.17 8.35
N GLU A 217 -29.13 6.87 7.29
CA GLU A 217 -30.11 5.79 7.19
C GLU A 217 -29.57 4.37 7.40
N PHE A 218 -28.28 4.05 7.25
CA PHE A 218 -27.76 2.67 7.41
C PHE A 218 -26.69 2.47 8.49
N ASP A 219 -26.40 3.49 9.30
CA ASP A 219 -25.41 3.44 10.39
C ASP A 219 -25.70 2.33 11.43
N GLY A 220 -26.93 1.81 11.49
CA GLY A 220 -27.35 0.70 12.36
C GLY A 220 -27.12 -0.71 11.77
N CYS A 221 -26.71 -0.80 10.51
CA CYS A 221 -26.56 -2.07 9.78
C CYS A 221 -25.11 -2.59 9.72
N GLU A 222 -24.16 -1.86 10.29
CA GLU A 222 -22.77 -2.29 10.37
C GLU A 222 -22.57 -3.48 11.33
N PRO A 223 -21.54 -4.32 11.11
CA PRO A 223 -20.61 -4.32 9.97
C PRO A 223 -21.05 -5.24 8.81
N PHE A 224 -22.06 -6.10 9.00
CA PHE A 224 -22.35 -7.22 8.09
C PHE A 224 -23.73 -7.19 7.42
N HIS A 225 -24.54 -6.15 7.67
CA HIS A 225 -25.91 -6.09 7.14
C HIS A 225 -26.11 -5.08 6.01
N PHE A 226 -25.08 -4.30 5.68
CA PHE A 226 -25.00 -3.41 4.53
C PHE A 226 -23.54 -3.33 4.04
N LEU A 227 -23.33 -3.48 2.74
CA LEU A 227 -22.04 -3.28 2.08
C LEU A 227 -22.24 -2.50 0.79
N GLU A 228 -21.42 -1.48 0.57
CA GLU A 228 -21.38 -0.72 -0.66
C GLU A 228 -19.99 -0.80 -1.28
N VAL A 229 -19.93 -1.16 -2.56
CA VAL A 229 -18.70 -1.34 -3.33
C VAL A 229 -18.81 -0.53 -4.62
N PHE A 230 -17.72 0.12 -5.00
CA PHE A 230 -17.61 0.80 -6.27
C PHE A 230 -16.55 0.09 -7.12
N THR A 231 -16.81 -0.07 -8.41
CA THR A 231 -15.78 -0.43 -9.40
C THR A 231 -15.72 0.67 -10.44
N VAL A 232 -14.53 1.03 -10.89
CA VAL A 232 -14.33 2.08 -11.89
C VAL A 232 -13.63 1.49 -13.09
N GLU A 233 -14.22 1.68 -14.25
CA GLU A 233 -13.55 1.51 -15.53
C GLU A 233 -13.05 2.89 -15.96
N HIS A 234 -11.74 3.08 -15.91
CA HIS A 234 -11.09 4.36 -16.23
C HIS A 234 -10.41 4.26 -17.60
N HIS A 235 -10.89 5.03 -18.56
CA HIS A 235 -10.27 5.20 -19.86
C HIS A 235 -9.61 6.57 -19.90
N GLU A 236 -8.32 6.62 -20.26
CA GLU A 236 -7.61 7.87 -20.43
C GLU A 236 -6.81 7.85 -21.72
N ARG A 237 -6.80 8.99 -22.40
CA ARG A 237 -6.00 9.24 -23.58
C ARG A 237 -5.27 10.55 -23.39
N ILE A 238 -3.96 10.55 -23.67
CA ILE A 238 -3.16 11.76 -23.71
C ILE A 238 -2.62 12.01 -25.11
N ILE A 239 -2.51 13.28 -25.49
CA ILE A 239 -1.90 13.73 -26.73
C ILE A 239 -0.77 14.68 -26.36
N VAL A 240 0.43 14.38 -26.83
CA VAL A 240 1.61 15.23 -26.65
C VAL A 240 2.07 15.72 -28.01
N SER A 241 2.14 17.04 -28.18
CA SER A 241 2.62 17.68 -29.41
C SER A 241 3.71 18.69 -29.12
N GLU A 242 4.51 19.04 -30.14
CA GLU A 242 5.44 20.16 -30.02
C GLU A 242 4.68 21.44 -29.66
N SER A 243 5.18 22.19 -28.68
CA SER A 243 4.57 23.47 -28.34
C SER A 243 5.00 24.55 -29.32
N LEU A 244 4.04 25.39 -29.74
CA LEU A 244 4.33 26.62 -30.48
C LEU A 244 4.61 27.81 -29.56
N GLN A 245 4.48 27.63 -28.24
CA GLN A 245 4.59 28.69 -27.25
C GLN A 245 6.05 28.88 -26.78
N PRO A 246 6.57 30.12 -26.73
CA PRO A 246 7.93 30.36 -26.25
C PRO A 246 8.14 29.87 -24.81
N GLY A 247 9.18 29.07 -24.59
CA GLY A 247 9.54 28.54 -23.26
C GLY A 247 8.80 27.26 -22.87
N MET A 248 7.87 26.78 -23.70
CA MET A 248 7.20 25.50 -23.52
C MET A 248 7.82 24.45 -24.43
N LYS A 249 8.01 23.23 -23.92
CA LYS A 249 8.58 22.12 -24.68
C LYS A 249 7.50 21.37 -25.45
N TYR A 250 6.42 21.00 -24.75
CA TYR A 250 5.30 20.26 -25.32
C TYR A 250 3.97 20.87 -24.92
N ASP A 251 2.98 20.80 -25.82
CA ASP A 251 1.57 20.95 -25.46
C ASP A 251 1.02 19.56 -25.08
N PHE A 252 0.21 19.50 -24.03
CA PHE A 252 -0.33 18.29 -23.46
C PHE A 252 -1.86 18.39 -23.39
N GLU A 253 -2.56 17.45 -24.00
CA GLU A 253 -4.01 17.29 -23.86
C GLU A 253 -4.30 15.95 -23.21
N TYR A 254 -5.29 15.91 -22.32
CA TYR A 254 -5.78 14.65 -21.76
C TYR A 254 -7.29 14.59 -21.87
N HIS A 255 -7.79 13.39 -22.13
CA HIS A 255 -9.20 13.04 -22.16
C HIS A 255 -9.37 11.82 -21.28
N HIS A 256 -10.39 11.81 -20.43
CA HIS A 256 -10.77 10.61 -19.71
C HIS A 256 -12.28 10.41 -19.75
N ASP A 257 -12.64 9.14 -19.71
CA ASP A 257 -14.01 8.66 -19.55
C ASP A 257 -13.99 7.62 -18.41
N ASP A 258 -14.78 7.87 -17.37
CA ASP A 258 -14.95 6.97 -16.22
C ASP A 258 -16.36 6.37 -16.24
N ASP A 259 -16.43 5.05 -16.20
CA ASP A 259 -17.66 4.32 -15.91
C ASP A 259 -17.57 3.78 -14.47
N ILE A 260 -18.28 4.43 -13.55
CA ILE A 260 -18.29 4.07 -12.13
C ILE A 260 -19.52 3.22 -11.84
N HIS A 261 -19.32 1.94 -11.55
CA HIS A 261 -20.37 1.02 -11.14
C HIS A 261 -20.49 0.97 -9.63
N ARG A 262 -21.68 1.30 -9.12
CA ARG A 262 -22.02 1.18 -7.70
C ARG A 262 -22.80 -0.09 -7.42
N PHE A 263 -22.28 -0.91 -6.51
CA PHE A 263 -22.91 -2.11 -5.98
C PHE A 263 -23.32 -1.91 -4.54
N ARG A 264 -24.57 -2.22 -4.20
CA ARG A 264 -25.02 -2.32 -2.80
C ARG A 264 -25.48 -3.73 -2.49
N TYR A 265 -25.15 -4.20 -1.30
CA TYR A 265 -25.54 -5.49 -0.76
C TYR A 265 -26.19 -5.24 0.59
N ILE A 266 -27.48 -5.56 0.72
CA ILE A 266 -28.26 -5.28 1.92
C ILE A 266 -28.86 -6.57 2.44
N MET A 267 -28.57 -6.91 3.69
CA MET A 267 -29.14 -8.11 4.32
C MET A 267 -30.60 -7.86 4.73
N PRO A 268 -31.46 -8.90 4.76
CA PRO A 268 -32.86 -8.79 5.17
C PRO A 268 -33.04 -8.19 6.56
N ALA A 269 -32.08 -8.41 7.46
CA ALA A 269 -32.09 -7.81 8.79
C ALA A 269 -32.03 -6.27 8.73
N CYS A 270 -31.17 -5.72 7.87
CA CYS A 270 -31.06 -4.28 7.65
C CYS A 270 -32.30 -3.72 6.95
N LEU A 271 -32.79 -4.39 5.90
CA LEU A 271 -34.04 -4.02 5.24
C LEU A 271 -35.20 -3.95 6.24
N THR A 272 -35.32 -4.97 7.10
CA THR A 272 -36.38 -5.03 8.12
C THR A 272 -36.20 -3.93 9.17
N MET A 273 -34.97 -3.67 9.62
CA MET A 273 -34.67 -2.63 10.62
C MET A 273 -35.11 -1.23 10.14
N HIS A 274 -34.94 -0.96 8.86
CA HIS A 274 -35.29 0.32 8.25
C HIS A 274 -36.67 0.33 7.58
N GLU A 275 -37.47 -0.72 7.78
CA GLU A 275 -38.79 -0.89 7.16
C GLU A 275 -38.76 -0.80 5.62
N LEU A 276 -37.64 -1.20 5.03
CA LEU A 276 -37.40 -1.23 3.58
C LEU A 276 -37.69 -2.62 3.02
N THR A 277 -37.98 -2.65 1.72
CA THR A 277 -38.00 -3.87 0.92
C THR A 277 -36.88 -3.80 -0.11
N CYS A 278 -36.46 -4.94 -0.67
CA CYS A 278 -35.49 -4.93 -1.77
C CYS A 278 -36.10 -4.14 -2.94
N GLU A 279 -35.52 -2.98 -3.24
CA GLU A 279 -36.10 -1.96 -4.12
C GLU A 279 -36.08 -2.35 -5.61
N TRP A 280 -36.78 -1.57 -6.42
CA TRP A 280 -36.80 -1.74 -7.88
C TRP A 280 -35.44 -1.39 -8.49
N GLY A 281 -34.83 -2.33 -9.23
CA GLY A 281 -33.44 -2.23 -9.71
C GLY A 281 -32.46 -3.12 -8.93
N CYS A 282 -32.93 -3.76 -7.86
CA CYS A 282 -32.19 -4.75 -7.09
C CYS A 282 -32.79 -6.16 -7.25
N GLU A 283 -31.98 -7.19 -7.01
CA GLU A 283 -32.38 -8.59 -6.97
C GLU A 283 -32.11 -9.20 -5.59
N MET A 284 -33.03 -10.03 -5.11
CA MET A 284 -32.76 -10.89 -3.96
C MET A 284 -32.02 -12.13 -4.44
N THR A 285 -30.74 -12.25 -4.08
CA THR A 285 -29.89 -13.39 -4.44
C THR A 285 -29.29 -13.95 -3.15
N ASP A 286 -29.51 -15.25 -2.90
CA ASP A 286 -29.03 -15.98 -1.72
C ASP A 286 -29.33 -15.29 -0.38
N GLY A 287 -30.50 -14.64 -0.29
CA GLY A 287 -30.92 -13.95 0.92
C GLY A 287 -30.23 -12.60 1.14
N VAL A 288 -29.62 -12.01 0.11
CA VAL A 288 -29.06 -10.65 0.10
C VAL A 288 -29.75 -9.84 -0.99
N CYS A 289 -30.15 -8.61 -0.68
CA CYS A 289 -30.63 -7.68 -1.71
C CYS A 289 -29.42 -7.03 -2.38
N ARG A 290 -29.18 -7.39 -3.64
CA ARG A 290 -28.09 -6.90 -4.46
C ARG A 290 -28.60 -5.86 -5.44
N CYS A 291 -27.96 -4.70 -5.46
CA CYS A 291 -28.34 -3.55 -6.25
C CYS A 291 -27.17 -3.13 -7.13
N VAL A 292 -27.39 -2.96 -8.43
CA VAL A 292 -26.45 -2.28 -9.33
C VAL A 292 -27.11 -0.98 -9.75
N HIS A 293 -26.88 0.10 -8.99
CA HIS A 293 -27.78 1.25 -9.04
C HIS A 293 -27.37 2.35 -10.01
N GLN A 294 -26.11 2.43 -10.43
CA GLN A 294 -25.71 3.53 -11.30
C GLN A 294 -24.38 3.26 -11.97
N VAL A 295 -24.34 3.51 -13.27
CA VAL A 295 -23.12 3.90 -13.98
C VAL A 295 -23.10 5.42 -13.89
N LEU A 296 -22.30 5.99 -12.99
CA LEU A 296 -21.97 7.42 -13.10
C LEU A 296 -20.95 7.52 -14.22
N GLN A 297 -21.34 8.16 -15.31
CA GLN A 297 -20.44 8.49 -16.39
C GLN A 297 -19.84 9.85 -16.10
N SER A 298 -18.54 9.90 -15.88
CA SER A 298 -17.78 11.15 -15.87
C SER A 298 -16.97 11.21 -17.14
N ASN A 299 -17.06 12.33 -17.85
CA ASN A 299 -16.17 12.61 -18.95
C ASN A 299 -15.46 13.94 -18.69
N GLY A 300 -14.16 13.94 -18.85
CA GLY A 300 -13.35 15.11 -18.65
C GLY A 300 -12.33 15.24 -19.76
N SER A 301 -12.08 16.49 -20.15
CA SER A 301 -10.96 16.82 -20.99
C SER A 301 -10.27 18.03 -20.41
N GLY A 302 -8.95 18.03 -20.44
CA GLY A 302 -8.16 19.19 -20.12
C GLY A 302 -6.91 19.24 -20.98
N GLY A 303 -6.10 20.25 -20.70
CA GLY A 303 -4.79 20.38 -21.30
C GLY A 303 -3.92 21.27 -20.45
N ASP A 304 -2.63 21.06 -20.57
CA ASP A 304 -1.60 21.87 -19.96
C ASP A 304 -0.40 21.91 -20.92
N TYR A 305 0.71 22.47 -20.47
CA TYR A 305 1.97 22.46 -21.20
C TYR A 305 3.06 21.83 -20.34
N LEU A 306 4.06 21.24 -21.00
CA LEU A 306 5.26 20.74 -20.34
C LEU A 306 6.39 21.73 -20.56
N ILE A 307 7.01 22.18 -19.47
CA ILE A 307 8.22 23.01 -19.48
C ILE A 307 9.42 22.09 -19.25
N GLU A 308 10.46 22.24 -20.04
CA GLU A 308 11.75 21.57 -19.82
C GLU A 308 12.65 22.49 -18.98
N ASP A 309 13.17 21.99 -17.86
CA ASP A 309 14.14 22.70 -17.03
C ASP A 309 15.56 22.65 -17.62
N VAL A 310 16.54 23.18 -16.89
CA VAL A 310 17.94 23.23 -17.34
C VAL A 310 18.65 21.88 -17.31
N GLU A 311 18.10 20.90 -16.58
CA GLU A 311 18.62 19.52 -16.46
C GLU A 311 17.91 18.57 -17.43
N GLY A 312 16.91 19.05 -18.18
CA GLY A 312 16.09 18.27 -19.10
C GLY A 312 14.85 17.63 -18.45
N GLY A 313 14.57 17.95 -17.19
CA GLY A 313 13.38 17.53 -16.47
C GLY A 313 12.13 18.22 -17.01
N LEU A 314 11.02 17.48 -17.12
CA LEU A 314 9.75 18.03 -17.59
C LEU A 314 8.86 18.41 -16.41
N HIS A 315 8.22 19.57 -16.46
CA HIS A 315 7.32 20.08 -15.43
C HIS A 315 5.97 20.42 -16.04
N ARG A 316 4.87 20.02 -15.41
CA ARG A 316 3.52 20.35 -15.88
C ARG A 316 3.14 21.79 -15.46
N GLY A 317 2.87 22.66 -16.42
CA GLY A 317 2.33 24.01 -16.24
C GLY A 317 3.26 25.04 -15.59
N SER A 318 4.20 24.65 -14.73
CA SER A 318 5.09 25.57 -14.03
C SER A 318 6.35 24.86 -13.56
N LEU A 319 7.51 25.51 -13.61
CA LEU A 319 8.75 24.98 -13.00
C LEU A 319 8.67 24.80 -11.48
N ALA A 320 7.62 25.29 -10.83
CA ALA A 320 7.35 25.05 -9.41
C ALA A 320 6.62 23.73 -9.15
N THR A 321 6.05 23.08 -10.18
CA THR A 321 5.48 21.74 -10.01
C THR A 321 6.59 20.70 -9.93
N PRO A 322 6.34 19.55 -9.26
CA PRO A 322 7.30 18.46 -9.26
C PRO A 322 7.71 18.05 -10.67
N THR A 323 8.97 17.65 -10.84
CA THR A 323 9.46 17.12 -12.10
C THR A 323 8.71 15.84 -12.41
N LEU A 324 8.07 15.82 -13.57
CA LEU A 324 7.44 14.65 -14.13
C LEU A 324 8.50 13.64 -14.54
N GLN A 325 8.35 12.40 -14.10
CA GLN A 325 9.23 11.32 -14.52
C GLN A 325 8.55 10.53 -15.63
N THR A 326 9.19 10.48 -16.80
CA THR A 326 8.67 9.73 -17.95
C THR A 326 9.69 8.71 -18.44
N CYS A 327 9.19 7.61 -18.99
CA CYS A 327 10.00 6.60 -19.64
C CYS A 327 9.26 6.09 -20.88
N VAL A 328 9.80 6.39 -22.06
CA VAL A 328 9.27 5.89 -23.33
C VAL A 328 10.12 4.73 -23.82
N LEU A 329 9.50 3.56 -23.97
CA LEU A 329 10.10 2.34 -24.50
C LEU A 329 9.31 1.86 -25.71
N GLY A 330 9.72 2.32 -26.90
CA GLY A 330 9.00 2.05 -28.15
C GLY A 330 7.59 2.63 -28.11
N ASP A 331 6.58 1.75 -28.14
CA ASP A 331 5.16 2.12 -28.10
C ASP A 331 4.59 2.14 -26.68
N THR A 332 5.42 2.07 -25.64
CA THR A 332 4.98 2.15 -24.24
C THR A 332 5.51 3.43 -23.60
N LEU A 333 4.65 4.14 -22.88
CA LEU A 333 4.99 5.31 -22.08
C LEU A 333 4.62 5.04 -20.63
N ALA A 334 5.59 5.05 -19.74
CA ALA A 334 5.33 5.12 -18.31
C ALA A 334 5.47 6.57 -17.84
N TRP A 335 4.49 7.03 -17.07
CA TRP A 335 4.29 8.40 -16.62
C TRP A 335 4.10 8.37 -15.11
N PHE A 336 5.04 8.93 -14.37
CA PHE A 336 4.98 9.01 -12.92
C PHE A 336 4.85 10.47 -12.46
N ASP A 337 3.86 10.73 -11.63
CA ASP A 337 3.51 12.06 -11.12
C ASP A 337 3.32 12.00 -9.60
N GLU A 338 3.80 13.02 -8.90
CA GLU A 338 3.54 13.22 -7.48
C GLU A 338 2.44 14.26 -7.30
N THR A 339 1.27 13.80 -6.85
CA THR A 339 0.11 14.66 -6.64
C THR A 339 -0.16 14.86 -5.15
N PRO A 340 -0.98 15.85 -4.75
CA PRO A 340 -1.36 16.04 -3.35
C PRO A 340 -2.02 14.82 -2.68
N ALA A 341 -2.69 13.96 -3.44
CA ALA A 341 -3.33 12.74 -2.94
C ALA A 341 -2.45 11.48 -3.10
N GLY A 342 -1.22 11.63 -3.61
CA GLY A 342 -0.20 10.59 -3.60
C GLY A 342 0.50 10.39 -4.96
N PRO A 343 1.46 9.46 -5.00
CA PRO A 343 2.15 9.09 -6.24
C PRO A 343 1.21 8.34 -7.18
N VAL A 344 1.32 8.65 -8.47
CA VAL A 344 0.55 8.01 -9.54
C VAL A 344 1.49 7.53 -10.63
N LEU A 345 1.47 6.23 -10.90
CA LEU A 345 2.08 5.67 -12.10
C LEU A 345 0.97 5.33 -13.12
N LYS A 346 1.04 5.95 -14.29
CA LYS A 346 0.23 5.60 -15.44
C LYS A 346 1.12 4.97 -16.50
N VAL A 347 0.62 3.91 -17.14
CA VAL A 347 1.29 3.30 -18.28
C VAL A 347 0.36 3.35 -19.47
N PHE A 348 0.86 3.93 -20.55
CA PHE A 348 0.15 4.13 -21.80
C PHE A 348 0.79 3.33 -22.93
N ARG A 349 0.00 3.09 -23.97
CA ARG A 349 0.43 2.54 -25.26
C ARG A 349 0.20 3.57 -26.36
N ARG A 350 1.15 3.70 -27.28
CA ARG A 350 1.02 4.55 -28.47
C ARG A 350 -0.09 4.02 -29.38
N LYS A 351 -0.90 4.92 -29.92
CA LYS A 351 -2.02 4.58 -30.80
C LYS A 351 -1.65 4.58 -32.28
#